data_AF-A0A848UH36-F1
#
_entry.id   AF-A0A848UH36-F1
#
_cell.length_a   1.000
_cell.length_b   1.000
_cell.length_c   1.000
_cell.angle_alpha   90.00
_cell.angle_beta   90.00
_cell.angle_gamma   90.00
#
_symmetry.space_group_name_H-M   'P 1'
#
loop_
_entity.id
_entity.type
_entity.pdbx_description
1 polymer ?
#
loop_
_entity_poly.entity_id
_entity_poly.type
_entity_poly.pdbx_seq_one_letter_code
_entity_poly.pdbx_strand_id
1 'polypeptide(L)'
;MNDSSAQVGQVPDSLLQLEDDPGLLSEIPDVVASETRADTGIQIAYTRADQSVLVPGALIEAQWIHMQSCVGLVASPPVIVVRDGPVKPFTSADDVIYNIDGLPIASASLRDVAVIQVRDTDFDGSLGTPGFNLRSILGRMLWLSASLPERDYPYECARQQPDAV
;
A
#
# COMPACT_ATOMS: atom_id res chain seq x y z
N MET A 1 22.23 -14.19 13.85
CA MET A 1 22.41 -12.75 13.63
C MET A 1 22.39 -12.56 12.13
N ASN A 2 21.20 -12.34 11.56
CA ASN A 2 21.07 -12.05 10.14
C ASN A 2 20.96 -10.54 9.99
N ASP A 3 21.89 -9.97 9.25
CA ASP A 3 21.91 -8.57 8.80
C ASP A 3 20.69 -8.33 7.91
N SER A 4 19.68 -7.65 8.44
CA SER A 4 18.69 -6.95 7.61
C SER A 4 19.32 -5.62 7.21
N SER A 5 19.86 -5.54 6.00
CA SER A 5 20.35 -4.29 5.43
C SER A 5 19.16 -3.36 5.20
N ALA A 6 18.90 -2.44 6.14
CA ALA A 6 18.09 -1.27 5.86
C ALA A 6 18.85 -0.43 4.82
N GLN A 7 18.42 -0.47 3.56
CA GLN A 7 18.97 0.45 2.56
C GLN A 7 18.43 1.85 2.85
N VAL A 8 19.30 2.71 3.35
CA VAL A 8 18.97 4.12 3.58
C VAL A 8 18.67 4.79 2.24
N GLY A 9 17.41 5.14 2.00
CA GLY A 9 17.01 6.25 1.12
C GLY A 9 16.94 5.97 -0.39
N GLN A 10 16.84 4.71 -0.84
CA GLN A 10 16.61 4.45 -2.27
C GLN A 10 15.11 4.46 -2.58
N VAL A 11 14.67 5.41 -3.41
CA VAL A 11 13.30 5.43 -3.94
C VAL A 11 13.07 4.15 -4.74
N PRO A 12 12.01 3.38 -4.46
CA PRO A 12 11.64 2.22 -5.28
C PRO A 12 11.57 2.54 -6.78
N ASP A 13 12.16 1.71 -7.63
CA ASP A 13 12.21 1.93 -9.08
C ASP A 13 10.80 2.10 -9.69
N SER A 14 9.80 1.38 -9.17
CA SER A 14 8.41 1.50 -9.62
C SER A 14 7.78 2.87 -9.31
N LEU A 15 8.28 3.59 -8.30
CA LEU A 15 7.89 4.98 -8.05
C LEU A 15 8.55 5.92 -9.06
N LEU A 16 9.82 5.70 -9.41
CA LEU A 16 10.50 6.50 -10.42
C LEU A 16 9.88 6.32 -11.81
N GLN A 17 9.46 5.10 -12.14
CA GLN A 17 8.75 4.82 -13.39
C GLN A 17 7.42 5.57 -13.55
N LEU A 18 6.81 6.05 -12.46
CA LEU A 18 5.62 6.89 -12.54
C LEU A 18 5.95 8.31 -13.06
N GLU A 19 7.18 8.79 -12.88
CA GLU A 19 7.63 10.10 -13.38
C GLU A 19 7.62 10.15 -14.91
N ASP A 20 7.87 9.00 -15.54
CA ASP A 20 7.87 8.85 -17.00
C ASP A 20 6.46 8.72 -17.60
N ASP A 21 5.39 8.70 -16.79
CA ASP A 21 4.03 8.62 -17.30
C ASP A 21 3.51 9.98 -17.80
N PRO A 22 3.17 10.14 -19.11
CA PRO A 22 2.51 11.34 -19.59
C PRO A 22 1.13 11.61 -18.94
N GLY A 23 0.51 10.61 -18.32
CA GLY A 23 -0.73 10.72 -17.56
C GLY A 23 -0.57 11.10 -16.08
N LEU A 24 0.65 11.43 -15.63
CA LEU A 24 0.90 11.82 -14.25
C LEU A 24 0.16 13.12 -13.89
N LEU A 25 -0.67 13.04 -12.84
CA LEU A 25 -1.49 14.14 -12.33
C LEU A 25 -0.94 14.73 -11.03
N SER A 26 -0.16 13.95 -10.29
CA SER A 26 0.37 14.33 -8.97
C SER A 26 1.86 14.04 -8.91
N GLU A 27 2.62 14.94 -8.27
CA GLU A 27 4.04 14.72 -8.00
C GLU A 27 4.27 13.46 -7.16
N ILE A 28 5.37 12.77 -7.46
CA ILE A 28 5.86 11.67 -6.63
C ILE A 28 6.29 12.25 -5.28
N PRO A 29 5.80 11.72 -4.15
CA PRO A 29 6.16 12.27 -2.85
C PRO A 29 7.64 12.02 -2.54
N ASP A 30 8.24 12.96 -1.81
CA ASP A 30 9.60 12.81 -1.29
C ASP A 30 9.68 11.59 -0.36
N VAL A 31 10.43 10.57 -0.76
CA VAL A 31 10.69 9.39 0.05
C VAL A 31 11.93 9.66 0.90
N VAL A 32 11.77 9.62 2.21
CA VAL A 32 12.86 9.88 3.17
C VAL A 32 13.50 8.59 3.69
N ALA A 33 12.79 7.48 3.60
CA ALA A 33 13.28 6.15 3.95
C ALA A 33 12.54 5.09 3.15
N SER A 34 13.20 3.96 2.90
CA SER A 34 12.57 2.79 2.30
C SER A 34 13.10 1.52 2.95
N GLU A 35 12.30 0.46 2.88
CA GLU A 35 12.73 -0.89 3.27
C GLU A 35 12.08 -1.93 2.35
N THR A 36 12.77 -3.06 2.20
CA THR A 36 12.23 -4.22 1.49
C THR A 36 12.16 -5.39 2.46
N ARG A 37 11.01 -6.05 2.51
CA ARG A 37 10.82 -7.22 3.37
C ARG A 37 11.39 -8.46 2.71
N ALA A 38 12.26 -9.16 3.42
CA ALA A 38 12.97 -10.31 2.86
C ALA A 38 12.03 -11.49 2.55
N ASP A 39 10.96 -11.66 3.32
CA ASP A 39 10.08 -12.84 3.23
C ASP A 39 9.08 -12.71 2.07
N THR A 40 8.53 -11.51 1.86
CA THR A 40 7.49 -11.28 0.83
C THR A 40 7.97 -10.47 -0.38
N GLY A 41 9.12 -9.80 -0.28
CA GLY A 41 9.61 -8.87 -1.31
C GLY A 41 8.83 -7.55 -1.36
N ILE A 42 7.90 -7.29 -0.44
CA ILE A 42 7.17 -6.02 -0.39
C ILE A 42 8.13 -4.87 -0.09
N GLN A 43 8.02 -3.81 -0.88
CA GLN A 43 8.80 -2.60 -0.71
C GLN A 43 7.93 -1.55 -0.04
N ILE A 44 8.47 -0.87 0.97
CA ILE A 44 7.78 0.20 1.69
C ILE A 44 8.59 1.48 1.52
N ALA A 45 7.93 2.56 1.13
CA ALA A 45 8.47 3.90 1.03
C ALA A 45 7.78 4.81 2.06
N TYR A 46 8.57 5.41 2.94
CA TYR A 46 8.12 6.34 3.97
C TYR A 46 8.41 7.78 3.52
N THR A 47 7.47 8.68 3.79
CA THR A 47 7.55 10.10 3.41
C THR A 47 7.87 11.03 4.60
N ARG A 48 7.86 10.49 5.83
CA ARG A 48 8.33 11.16 7.05
C ARG A 48 9.21 10.22 7.89
N ALA A 49 10.25 10.76 8.51
CA ALA A 49 11.37 10.00 9.08
C ALA A 49 11.00 9.03 10.23
N ASP A 50 9.94 9.31 10.98
CA ASP A 50 9.48 8.50 12.11
C ASP A 50 8.39 7.48 11.74
N GLN A 51 7.94 7.47 10.48
CA GLN A 51 6.83 6.60 10.06
C GLN A 51 7.17 5.12 10.16
N SER A 52 8.43 4.73 9.97
CA SER A 52 8.86 3.34 10.15
C SER A 52 8.77 2.86 11.61
N VAL A 53 8.73 3.79 12.57
CA VAL A 53 8.50 3.49 13.99
C VAL A 53 7.01 3.37 14.28
N LEU A 54 6.19 4.24 13.69
CA LEU A 54 4.73 4.27 13.89
C LEU A 54 4.00 3.16 13.11
N VAL A 55 4.50 2.86 11.92
CA VAL A 55 3.98 1.87 10.98
C VAL A 55 5.15 0.98 10.55
N PRO A 56 5.55 0.01 11.39
CA PRO A 56 6.66 -0.87 11.05
C PRO A 56 6.39 -1.66 9.77
N GLY A 57 7.40 -1.89 8.93
CA GLY A 57 7.22 -2.66 7.69
C GLY A 57 6.66 -4.07 7.91
N ALA A 58 6.95 -4.69 9.05
CA ALA A 58 6.35 -5.97 9.45
C ALA A 58 4.83 -5.90 9.60
N LEU A 59 4.29 -4.76 10.06
CA LEU A 59 2.84 -4.55 10.16
C LEU A 59 2.19 -4.47 8.78
N ILE A 60 2.85 -3.80 7.81
CA ILE A 60 2.41 -3.69 6.42
C ILE A 60 2.47 -5.07 5.74
N GLU A 61 3.57 -5.79 5.93
CA GLU A 61 3.76 -7.16 5.44
C GLU A 61 2.66 -8.10 5.95
N ALA A 62 2.29 -8.01 7.23
CA ALA A 62 1.19 -8.78 7.78
C ALA A 62 -0.16 -8.47 7.09
N GLN A 63 -0.42 -7.21 6.73
CA GLN A 63 -1.62 -6.85 5.95
C GLN A 63 -1.62 -7.51 4.57
N TRP A 64 -0.47 -7.52 3.90
CA TRP A 64 -0.32 -8.12 2.58
C TRP A 64 -0.55 -9.64 2.61
N ILE A 65 0.09 -10.34 3.55
CA ILE A 65 -0.08 -11.79 3.74
C ILE A 65 -1.53 -12.11 4.08
N HIS A 66 -2.14 -11.37 5.00
CA HIS A 66 -3.54 -11.53 5.38
C HIS A 66 -4.46 -11.40 4.18
N MET A 67 -4.28 -10.35 3.37
CA MET A 67 -5.16 -10.13 2.22
C MET A 67 -5.01 -11.24 1.17
N GLN A 68 -3.80 -11.69 0.85
CA GLN A 68 -3.60 -12.82 -0.06
C GLN A 68 -4.28 -14.09 0.46
N SER A 69 -4.11 -14.40 1.75
CA SER A 69 -4.71 -15.57 2.37
C SER A 69 -6.24 -15.50 2.39
N CYS A 70 -6.80 -14.36 2.81
CA CYS A 70 -8.24 -14.20 2.96
C CYS A 70 -8.98 -14.21 1.62
N VAL A 71 -8.44 -13.52 0.60
CA VAL A 71 -9.07 -13.51 -0.73
C VAL A 71 -8.71 -14.74 -1.57
N GLY A 72 -7.74 -15.55 -1.11
CA GLY A 72 -7.29 -16.76 -1.81
C GLY A 72 -6.52 -16.49 -3.09
N LEU A 73 -5.84 -15.34 -3.20
CA LEU A 73 -5.06 -14.93 -4.37
C LEU A 73 -3.63 -14.60 -3.99
N VAL A 74 -2.69 -14.99 -4.84
CA VAL A 74 -1.27 -14.66 -4.70
C VAL A 74 -0.86 -13.78 -5.88
N ALA A 75 -0.10 -12.72 -5.62
CA ALA A 75 0.41 -11.85 -6.67
C ALA A 75 1.81 -11.34 -6.33
N SER A 76 2.44 -10.68 -7.31
CA SER A 76 3.70 -9.98 -7.08
C SER A 76 3.51 -8.88 -6.02
N PRO A 77 4.49 -8.71 -5.11
CA PRO A 77 4.37 -7.72 -4.04
C PRO A 77 4.36 -6.29 -4.61
N PRO A 78 3.47 -5.41 -4.12
CA PRO A 78 3.45 -4.02 -4.52
C PRO A 78 4.54 -3.18 -3.83
N VAL A 79 4.69 -1.94 -4.29
CA VAL A 79 5.32 -0.87 -3.49
C VAL A 79 4.24 -0.18 -2.66
N ILE A 80 4.44 -0.08 -1.35
CA ILE A 80 3.56 0.65 -0.44
C ILE A 80 4.18 1.99 -0.08
N VAL A 81 3.51 3.08 -0.40
CA VAL A 81 3.87 4.45 -0.01
C VAL A 81 3.06 4.85 1.20
N VAL A 82 3.74 5.05 2.33
CA VAL A 82 3.17 5.58 3.56
C VAL A 82 3.28 7.10 3.54
N ARG A 83 2.15 7.77 3.43
CA ARG A 83 2.01 9.23 3.24
C ARG A 83 1.87 9.96 4.58
N ASP A 84 2.73 10.93 4.81
CA ASP A 84 2.54 12.01 5.79
C ASP A 84 1.70 13.12 5.13
N GLY A 85 0.38 12.92 5.09
CA GLY A 85 -0.54 13.87 4.48
C GLY A 85 -1.62 13.21 3.59
N PRO A 86 -2.29 13.99 2.73
CA PRO A 86 -3.36 13.48 1.88
C PRO A 86 -2.82 12.53 0.82
N VAL A 87 -3.59 11.48 0.52
CA VAL A 87 -3.38 10.64 -0.67
C VAL A 87 -3.79 11.45 -1.89
N LYS A 88 -2.94 11.44 -2.91
CA LYS A 88 -3.22 12.03 -4.22
C LYS A 88 -2.97 10.96 -5.28
N PRO A 89 -4.00 10.50 -6.03
CA PRO A 89 -3.80 9.55 -7.11
C PRO A 89 -2.72 10.06 -8.08
N PHE A 90 -1.82 9.17 -8.49
CA PHE A 90 -0.76 9.52 -9.44
C PHE A 90 -1.33 9.72 -10.83
N THR A 91 -2.34 8.94 -11.23
CA THR A 91 -2.96 9.04 -12.55
C THR A 91 -4.49 9.04 -12.44
N SER A 92 -5.19 9.40 -13.53
CA SER A 92 -6.65 9.27 -13.61
C SER A 92 -7.13 7.82 -13.68
N ALA A 93 -6.23 6.88 -13.96
CA ALA A 93 -6.54 5.45 -14.10
C ALA A 93 -6.30 4.67 -12.79
N ASP A 94 -5.79 5.34 -11.75
CA ASP A 94 -5.60 4.73 -10.44
C ASP A 94 -6.94 4.24 -9.89
N ASP A 95 -6.92 3.09 -9.23
CA ASP A 95 -8.02 2.71 -8.36
C ASP A 95 -7.92 3.54 -7.07
N VAL A 96 -9.04 4.10 -6.61
CA VAL A 96 -9.05 5.04 -5.49
C VAL A 96 -10.18 4.70 -4.54
N ILE A 97 -9.85 4.68 -3.25
CA ILE A 97 -10.83 4.63 -2.18
C ILE A 97 -11.01 6.04 -1.62
N TYR A 98 -12.26 6.47 -1.54
CA TYR A 98 -12.65 7.77 -1.02
C TYR A 98 -13.32 7.64 0.34
N ASN A 99 -13.15 8.65 1.20
CA ASN A 99 -13.96 8.79 2.40
C ASN A 99 -15.35 9.39 2.08
N ILE A 100 -16.17 9.60 3.11
CA ILE A 100 -17.52 10.18 2.97
C ILE A 100 -17.53 11.62 2.43
N ASP A 101 -16.45 12.36 2.61
CA ASP A 101 -16.28 13.72 2.11
C ASP A 101 -15.74 13.75 0.67
N GLY A 102 -15.56 12.58 0.04
CA GLY A 102 -15.02 12.46 -1.32
C GLY A 102 -13.51 12.70 -1.41
N LEU A 103 -12.78 12.61 -0.31
CA LEU A 103 -11.32 12.74 -0.28
C LEU A 103 -10.65 11.37 -0.44
N PRO A 104 -9.63 11.24 -1.31
CA PRO A 104 -8.84 10.01 -1.43
C PRO A 104 -8.17 9.65 -0.09
N ILE A 105 -8.31 8.39 0.31
CA ILE A 105 -7.72 7.84 1.55
C ILE A 105 -6.80 6.64 1.29
N ALA A 106 -6.95 5.99 0.14
CA ALA A 106 -5.99 5.05 -0.41
C ALA A 106 -6.09 5.04 -1.93
N SER A 107 -5.00 4.73 -2.63
CA SER A 107 -5.02 4.56 -4.08
C SER A 107 -4.03 3.50 -4.54
N ALA A 108 -4.26 2.95 -5.73
CA ALA A 108 -3.37 2.00 -6.39
C ALA A 108 -3.19 2.36 -7.86
N SER A 109 -1.94 2.59 -8.26
CA SER A 109 -1.54 2.65 -9.67
C SER A 109 -1.15 1.26 -10.12
N LEU A 110 -1.91 0.69 -11.05
CA LEU A 110 -1.69 -0.65 -11.57
C LEU A 110 -0.78 -0.59 -12.81
N ARG A 111 0.51 -0.86 -12.59
CA ARG A 111 1.52 -1.04 -13.65
C ARG A 111 2.15 -2.44 -13.52
N ASP A 112 3.29 -2.66 -14.16
CA ASP A 112 4.11 -3.87 -14.03
C ASP A 112 4.35 -4.25 -12.55
N VAL A 113 4.62 -3.24 -11.71
CA VAL A 113 4.55 -3.36 -10.26
C VAL A 113 3.54 -2.35 -9.76
N ALA A 114 2.57 -2.82 -8.99
CA ALA A 114 1.56 -1.94 -8.42
C ALA A 114 2.17 -1.00 -7.36
N VAL A 115 1.79 0.27 -7.40
CA VAL A 115 2.18 1.27 -6.41
C VAL A 115 0.95 1.69 -5.65
N ILE A 116 0.95 1.46 -4.34
CA ILE A 116 -0.17 1.74 -3.46
C ILE A 116 0.18 2.89 -2.53
N GLN A 117 -0.76 3.80 -2.33
CA GLN A 117 -0.63 4.90 -1.39
C GLN A 117 -1.62 4.73 -0.24
N VAL A 118 -1.15 4.94 0.99
CA VAL A 118 -1.99 4.99 2.19
C VAL A 118 -1.42 6.01 3.18
N ARG A 119 -2.27 6.55 4.05
CA ARG A 119 -1.84 7.46 5.11
C ARG A 119 -1.30 6.68 6.31
N ASP A 120 -0.32 7.23 7.01
CA ASP A 120 0.15 6.68 8.29
C ASP A 120 -0.97 6.58 9.34
N THR A 121 -1.90 7.54 9.34
CA THR A 121 -3.10 7.52 10.21
C THR A 121 -4.02 6.32 9.94
N ASP A 122 -3.84 5.57 8.86
CA ASP A 122 -4.58 4.31 8.66
C ASP A 122 -4.25 3.28 9.77
N PHE A 123 -3.10 3.42 10.44
CA PHE A 123 -2.59 2.45 11.41
C PHE A 123 -2.70 2.90 12.88
N ASP A 124 -3.15 4.14 13.14
CA ASP A 124 -3.19 4.71 14.51
C ASP A 124 -4.38 4.21 15.36
N GLY A 125 -5.30 3.45 14.76
CA GLY A 125 -6.48 2.88 15.42
C GLY A 125 -7.65 3.85 15.62
N SER A 126 -7.52 5.12 15.24
CA SER A 126 -8.59 6.12 15.33
C SER A 126 -9.84 5.75 14.52
N LEU A 127 -9.66 4.94 13.47
CA LEU A 127 -10.72 4.45 12.58
C LEU A 127 -11.27 3.08 12.98
N GLY A 128 -10.93 2.57 14.17
CA GLY A 128 -11.43 1.32 14.74
C GLY A 128 -10.71 0.07 14.25
N THR A 129 -10.29 0.04 12.98
CA THR A 129 -9.57 -1.11 12.41
C THR A 129 -8.27 -0.66 11.74
N PRO A 130 -7.12 -0.61 12.47
CA PRO A 130 -5.81 -0.31 11.91
C PRO A 130 -5.52 -1.05 10.60
N GLY A 131 -4.99 -0.36 9.61
CA GLY A 131 -4.63 -0.88 8.28
C GLY A 131 -5.81 -1.17 7.35
N PHE A 132 -7.03 -0.72 7.71
CA PHE A 132 -8.24 -1.04 6.95
C PHE A 132 -8.21 -0.49 5.52
N ASN A 133 -7.75 0.75 5.33
CA ASN A 133 -7.71 1.34 3.99
C ASN A 133 -6.65 0.65 3.13
N LEU A 134 -5.49 0.32 3.71
CA LEU A 134 -4.48 -0.50 3.05
C LEU A 134 -5.04 -1.87 2.62
N ARG A 135 -5.71 -2.59 3.54
CA ARG A 135 -6.30 -3.90 3.21
C ARG A 135 -7.38 -3.80 2.15
N SER A 136 -8.19 -2.75 2.19
CA SER A 136 -9.27 -2.53 1.22
C SER A 136 -8.71 -2.32 -0.19
N ILE A 137 -7.68 -1.49 -0.35
CA ILE A 137 -7.08 -1.25 -1.67
C ILE A 137 -6.26 -2.46 -2.14
N LEU A 138 -5.54 -3.14 -1.25
CA LEU A 138 -4.82 -4.38 -1.58
C LEU A 138 -5.76 -5.48 -2.07
N GLY A 139 -6.89 -5.66 -1.41
CA GLY A 139 -7.88 -6.67 -1.80
C GLY A 139 -8.50 -6.38 -3.15
N ARG A 140 -8.88 -5.12 -3.42
CA ARG A 140 -9.38 -4.71 -4.74
C ARG A 140 -8.32 -4.91 -5.82
N MET A 141 -7.06 -4.50 -5.57
CA MET A 141 -5.94 -4.75 -6.47
C MET A 141 -5.79 -6.24 -6.80
N LEU A 142 -5.71 -7.11 -5.78
CA LEU A 142 -5.60 -8.56 -5.96
C LEU A 142 -6.75 -9.11 -6.81
N TRP A 143 -7.98 -8.75 -6.45
CA TRP A 143 -9.20 -9.25 -7.10
C TRP A 143 -9.30 -8.83 -8.57
N LEU A 144 -9.06 -7.55 -8.84
CA LEU A 144 -9.12 -6.99 -10.19
C LEU A 144 -7.96 -7.48 -11.06
N SER A 145 -6.76 -7.65 -10.49
CA SER A 145 -5.62 -8.24 -11.22
C SER A 145 -5.87 -9.69 -11.64
N ALA A 146 -6.66 -10.44 -10.87
CA ALA A 146 -7.13 -11.77 -11.21
C ALA A 146 -8.31 -11.78 -12.21
N SER A 147 -8.70 -10.61 -12.75
CA SER A 147 -9.85 -10.44 -13.66
C SER A 147 -11.18 -10.94 -13.08
N LEU A 148 -11.34 -10.87 -11.76
CA LEU A 148 -12.55 -11.28 -11.09
C LEU A 148 -13.57 -10.12 -11.03
N PRO A 149 -14.89 -10.38 -11.08
CA PRO A 149 -15.90 -9.32 -11.05
C PRO A 149 -15.87 -8.56 -9.72
N GLU A 150 -15.82 -7.23 -9.78
CA GLU A 150 -15.79 -6.37 -8.58
C GLU A 150 -16.98 -6.60 -7.65
N ARG A 151 -18.17 -6.86 -8.21
CA ARG A 151 -19.39 -7.17 -7.44
C ARG A 151 -19.19 -8.32 -6.45
N ASP A 152 -18.33 -9.26 -6.78
CA ASP A 152 -18.12 -10.50 -6.03
C ASP A 152 -16.89 -10.41 -5.10
N TYR A 153 -16.26 -9.23 -4.99
CA TYR A 153 -15.12 -9.00 -4.10
C TYR A 153 -15.51 -9.24 -2.62
N PRO A 154 -14.81 -10.14 -1.89
CA PRO A 154 -15.10 -10.42 -0.49
C PRO A 154 -14.60 -9.31 0.45
N TYR A 155 -15.34 -8.19 0.48
CA TYR A 155 -14.98 -6.99 1.25
C TYR A 155 -14.75 -7.24 2.75
N GLU A 156 -15.39 -8.26 3.32
CA GLU A 156 -15.20 -8.66 4.72
C GLU A 156 -13.73 -9.01 5.05
N CYS A 157 -12.93 -9.45 4.07
CA CYS A 157 -11.51 -9.69 4.26
C CYS A 157 -10.75 -8.44 4.72
N ALA A 158 -11.12 -7.26 4.20
CA ALA A 158 -10.49 -6.01 4.60
C ALA A 158 -10.92 -5.55 6.00
N ARG A 159 -12.12 -5.94 6.46
CA ARG A 159 -12.65 -5.60 7.78
C ARG A 159 -11.98 -6.39 8.91
N GLN A 160 -11.48 -7.58 8.63
CA GLN A 160 -10.78 -8.41 9.58
C GLN A 160 -9.33 -7.93 9.73
N GLN A 161 -8.82 -7.96 10.96
CA GLN A 161 -7.40 -7.69 11.23
C GLN A 161 -6.60 -9.00 11.06
N PRO A 162 -5.33 -8.92 10.64
CA PRO A 162 -4.44 -10.07 10.73
C PRO A 162 -4.36 -10.56 12.17
N ASP A 163 -4.30 -11.88 12.36
CA ASP A 163 -4.02 -12.46 13.67
C ASP A 163 -2.69 -11.89 14.22
N ALA A 164 -2.65 -11.64 15.52
CA ALA A 164 -1.44 -11.14 16.16
C ALA A 164 -0.32 -12.19 16.01
N VAL A 165 0.75 -11.84 15.29
CA VAL A 165 1.98 -12.63 15.16
C VAL A 165 2.88 -12.39 16.37
#